data_AF-A0A914G2B1-F1
#
_entry.id   AF-A0A914G2B1-F1
#
_cell.length_a   1.000
_cell.length_b   1.000
_cell.length_c   1.000
_cell.angle_alpha   90.00
_cell.angle_beta   90.00
_cell.angle_gamma   90.00
#
_symmetry.space_group_name_H-M   'P 1'
#
loop_
_entity.id
_entity.type
_entity.pdbx_description
1 polymer ?
#
loop_
_entity_poly.entity_id
_entity_poly.type
_entity_poly.pdbx_seq_one_letter_code
_entity_poly.pdbx_strand_id
1 'polypeptide(L)'
;MDAIQPAFLHGLRDRVDFVRYHCLIRTTELLRSQYMKMSPLVLARLLPLLIDTEAAIRDALTGETLAVIEDQFPNVYIDNFVTCMFLFNKVGFGAYKDIERYEMPENPICFLNHDFSGSLKRKDRMQLYKFMLKKFDDQKRFMLINQISKTIFGNVVEGKIPFETPEAKQLILDGFQIIECPEARLTLEEGQQDAEEDADAEVAPENVQSLARATIRATFCSAFVHYIMPQLMAMARFLAQKKSPLQKEFRNCLAVIAEAYPDQLHVLFRDSVQFKTEIEAELRRRKKDARKSRMAKNRDLVDNIERAAEAQAQRDAENVDKENMPPPSIEEHQTVKIEPNTTQLVKPEPMEVEHQEVIDRTIDVSMESIGNEVEETLVAPQEVDHDSIQENPEEPI
;
A
#
# COMPACT_ATOMS: atom_id res chain seq x y z
N MET A 1 14.53 25.88 -13.85
CA MET A 1 13.41 25.43 -12.99
C MET A 1 13.80 24.24 -12.10
N ASP A 2 14.76 23.40 -12.50
CA ASP A 2 15.16 22.19 -11.76
C ASP A 2 15.75 22.41 -10.36
N ALA A 3 16.25 23.62 -10.05
CA ALA A 3 16.85 23.93 -8.76
C ALA A 3 15.85 24.05 -7.58
N ILE A 4 14.55 24.28 -7.86
CA ILE A 4 13.54 24.55 -6.81
C ILE A 4 12.81 23.26 -6.38
N GLN A 5 12.73 22.27 -7.27
CA GLN A 5 12.08 20.98 -7.02
C GLN A 5 12.60 20.26 -5.76
N PRO A 6 13.91 20.27 -5.44
CA PRO A 6 14.43 19.63 -4.23
C PRO A 6 14.01 20.29 -2.92
N ALA A 7 13.72 21.61 -2.92
CA ALA A 7 13.44 22.39 -1.71
C ALA A 7 12.03 22.17 -1.18
N PHE A 8 11.01 22.18 -2.06
CA PHE A 8 9.63 21.87 -1.65
C PHE A 8 9.48 20.42 -1.18
N LEU A 9 10.14 19.51 -1.89
CA LEU A 9 10.16 18.09 -1.53
C LEU A 9 10.87 17.86 -0.18
N HIS A 10 11.84 18.70 0.20
CA HIS A 10 12.46 18.67 1.52
C HIS A 10 11.43 18.96 2.63
N GLY A 11 10.59 19.97 2.43
CA GLY A 11 9.59 20.41 3.41
C GLY A 11 8.47 19.41 3.68
N LEU A 12 8.26 18.41 2.82
CA LEU A 12 7.34 17.29 3.10
C LEU A 12 7.75 16.47 4.34
N ARG A 13 8.94 16.67 4.89
CA ARG A 13 9.42 16.03 6.12
C ARG A 13 9.87 17.02 7.18
N ASP A 14 9.37 18.25 7.10
CA ASP A 14 9.63 19.25 8.13
C ASP A 14 9.08 18.81 9.49
N ARG A 15 9.68 19.31 10.57
CA ARG A 15 9.22 19.05 11.94
C ARG A 15 7.89 19.75 12.22
N VAL A 16 7.61 20.84 11.52
CA VAL A 16 6.41 21.65 11.68
C VAL A 16 5.33 21.13 10.72
N ASP A 17 4.19 20.73 11.28
CA ASP A 17 3.07 20.14 10.53
C ASP A 17 2.52 21.09 9.46
N PHE A 18 2.44 22.39 9.78
CA PHE A 18 2.04 23.45 8.85
C PHE A 18 2.94 23.51 7.60
N VAL A 19 4.26 23.36 7.78
CA VAL A 19 5.21 23.35 6.65
C VAL A 19 4.99 22.11 5.79
N ARG A 20 4.86 20.92 6.41
CA ARG A 20 4.57 19.68 5.68
C ARG A 20 3.28 19.79 4.86
N TYR A 21 2.21 20.32 5.47
CA TYR A 21 0.92 20.51 4.83
C TYR A 21 1.03 21.45 3.61
N HIS A 22 1.61 22.63 3.77
CA HIS A 22 1.76 23.57 2.66
C HIS A 22 2.67 23.03 1.54
N CYS A 23 3.75 22.32 1.89
CA CYS A 23 4.58 21.64 0.89
C CYS A 23 3.81 20.56 0.14
N LEU A 24 2.91 19.82 0.79
CA LEU A 24 2.05 18.84 0.14
C LEU A 24 1.08 19.49 -0.85
N ILE A 25 0.41 20.57 -0.45
CA ILE A 25 -0.50 21.32 -1.34
C ILE A 25 0.27 21.87 -2.55
N ARG A 26 1.42 22.52 -2.34
CA ARG A 26 2.26 23.02 -3.44
C ARG A 26 2.78 21.90 -4.34
N THR A 27 3.16 20.76 -3.78
CA THR A 27 3.58 19.60 -4.58
C THR A 27 2.41 19.09 -5.44
N THR A 28 1.21 19.08 -4.88
CA THR A 28 -0.01 18.66 -5.59
C THR A 28 -0.33 19.59 -6.76
N GLU A 29 -0.27 20.91 -6.56
CA GLU A 29 -0.46 21.91 -7.61
C GLU A 29 0.59 21.77 -8.72
N LEU A 30 1.86 21.59 -8.37
CA LEU A 30 2.94 21.44 -9.34
C LEU A 30 2.81 20.17 -10.18
N LEU A 31 2.37 19.06 -9.55
CA LEU A 31 2.05 17.83 -10.27
C LEU A 31 0.85 18.07 -11.19
N ARG A 32 -0.24 18.65 -10.68
CA ARG A 32 -1.45 18.93 -11.46
C ARG A 32 -1.16 19.77 -12.70
N SER A 33 -0.39 20.83 -12.56
CA SER A 33 0.00 21.73 -13.64
C SER A 33 1.17 21.21 -14.49
N GLN A 34 1.64 19.97 -14.26
CA GLN A 34 2.73 19.32 -14.98
C GLN A 34 4.08 20.07 -14.94
N TYR A 35 4.26 20.96 -13.95
CA TYR A 35 5.54 21.63 -13.70
C TYR A 35 6.52 20.76 -12.91
N MET A 36 6.06 19.62 -12.36
CA MET A 36 6.89 18.63 -11.69
C MET A 36 6.73 17.26 -12.34
N LYS A 37 7.83 16.64 -12.76
CA LYS A 37 7.82 15.25 -13.24
C LYS A 37 7.66 14.28 -12.08
N MET A 38 6.78 13.31 -12.22
CA MET A 38 6.71 12.17 -11.31
C MET A 38 7.96 11.30 -11.48
N SER A 39 8.69 11.11 -10.39
CA SER A 39 9.91 10.30 -10.34
C SER A 39 9.89 9.40 -9.10
N PRO A 40 10.74 8.35 -9.04
CA PRO A 40 10.81 7.49 -7.86
C PRO A 40 11.11 8.28 -6.58
N LEU A 41 11.90 9.35 -6.68
CA LEU A 41 12.24 10.23 -5.56
C LEU A 41 11.07 11.09 -5.09
N VAL A 42 10.21 11.54 -5.99
CA VAL A 42 8.97 12.27 -5.63
C VAL A 42 8.03 11.31 -4.91
N LEU A 43 7.77 10.15 -5.50
CA LEU A 43 6.90 9.13 -4.92
C LEU A 43 7.39 8.66 -3.54
N ALA A 44 8.69 8.37 -3.40
CA ALA A 44 9.29 7.94 -2.13
C ALA A 44 9.18 9.00 -1.03
N ARG A 45 9.00 10.29 -1.35
CA ARG A 45 8.77 11.33 -0.34
C ARG A 45 7.30 11.54 -0.01
N LEU A 46 6.40 11.32 -0.97
CA LEU A 46 4.96 11.41 -0.76
C LEU A 46 4.42 10.21 0.00
N LEU A 47 4.80 8.98 -0.37
CA LEU A 47 4.26 7.75 0.24
C LEU A 47 4.30 7.75 1.78
N PRO A 48 5.40 8.11 2.46
CA PRO A 48 5.38 8.06 3.92
C PRO A 48 4.53 9.13 4.59
N LEU A 49 3.85 10.03 3.85
CA LEU A 49 2.83 10.92 4.39
C LEU A 49 1.52 10.16 4.67
N LEU A 50 1.34 8.97 4.10
CA LEU A 50 0.23 8.06 4.43
C LEU A 50 0.22 7.64 5.90
N ILE A 51 1.38 7.69 6.56
CA ILE A 51 1.57 7.36 7.97
C ILE A 51 2.07 8.58 8.77
N ASP A 52 1.79 9.79 8.28
CA ASP A 52 2.09 11.02 9.01
C ASP A 52 1.34 11.04 10.36
N THR A 53 1.89 11.71 11.36
CA THR A 53 1.25 11.85 12.67
C THR A 53 0.02 12.73 12.59
N GLU A 54 0.03 13.77 11.75
CA GLU A 54 -1.05 14.73 11.62
C GLU A 54 -2.13 14.22 10.65
N ALA A 55 -3.39 14.22 11.10
CA ALA A 55 -4.51 13.72 10.32
C ALA A 55 -4.78 14.57 9.09
N ALA A 56 -4.70 15.90 9.21
CA ALA A 56 -4.94 16.81 8.09
C ALA A 56 -4.00 16.56 6.89
N ILE A 57 -2.75 16.15 7.16
CA ILE A 57 -1.78 15.81 6.11
C ILE A 57 -2.16 14.50 5.41
N ARG A 58 -2.55 13.48 6.17
CA ARG A 58 -3.02 12.21 5.62
C ARG A 58 -4.27 12.41 4.76
N ASP A 59 -5.21 13.20 5.27
CA ASP A 59 -6.48 13.49 4.60
C ASP A 59 -6.25 14.26 3.30
N ALA A 60 -5.41 15.31 3.31
CA ALA A 60 -5.05 16.04 2.10
C ALA A 60 -4.38 15.15 1.04
N LEU A 61 -3.46 14.27 1.46
CA LEU A 61 -2.79 13.33 0.56
C LEU A 61 -3.82 12.39 -0.08
N THR A 62 -4.66 11.74 0.73
CA THR A 62 -5.63 10.75 0.26
C THR A 62 -6.81 11.34 -0.50
N GLY A 63 -7.20 12.58 -0.19
CA GLY A 63 -8.32 13.26 -0.80
C GLY A 63 -8.01 13.88 -2.16
N GLU A 64 -6.84 14.50 -2.32
CA GLU A 64 -6.54 15.28 -3.53
C GLU A 64 -5.26 14.81 -4.23
N THR A 65 -4.15 14.70 -3.51
CA THR A 65 -2.85 14.43 -4.13
C THR A 65 -2.80 13.09 -4.85
N LEU A 66 -3.30 12.03 -4.21
CA LEU A 66 -3.29 10.70 -4.81
C LEU A 66 -4.21 10.61 -6.02
N ALA A 67 -5.33 11.34 -6.04
CA ALA A 67 -6.19 11.41 -7.21
C ALA A 67 -5.48 12.04 -8.42
N VAL A 68 -4.75 13.16 -8.20
CA VAL A 68 -3.93 13.78 -9.25
C VAL A 68 -2.85 12.83 -9.76
N ILE A 69 -2.19 12.11 -8.85
CA ILE A 69 -1.13 11.15 -9.19
C ILE A 69 -1.68 9.99 -10.02
N GLU A 70 -2.83 9.44 -9.62
CA GLU A 70 -3.44 8.28 -10.28
C GLU A 70 -4.01 8.65 -11.65
N ASP A 71 -4.57 9.86 -11.80
CA ASP A 71 -5.08 10.38 -13.07
C ASP A 71 -3.95 10.65 -14.09
N GLN A 72 -2.89 11.34 -13.66
CA GLN A 72 -1.80 11.73 -14.57
C GLN A 72 -0.75 10.64 -14.80
N PHE A 73 -0.59 9.74 -13.83
CA PHE A 73 0.46 8.72 -13.83
C PHE A 73 -0.10 7.34 -13.44
N PRO A 74 -0.96 6.72 -14.28
CA PRO A 74 -1.71 5.51 -13.91
C PRO A 74 -0.83 4.30 -13.53
N ASN A 75 0.41 4.25 -14.03
CA ASN A 75 1.38 3.19 -13.72
C ASN A 75 2.42 3.57 -12.66
N VAL A 76 2.29 4.74 -12.02
CA VAL A 76 3.28 5.30 -11.08
C VAL A 76 3.71 4.31 -10.01
N TYR A 77 2.76 3.57 -9.43
CA TYR A 77 3.08 2.65 -8.35
C TYR A 77 3.85 1.43 -8.86
N ILE A 78 3.43 0.80 -9.96
CA ILE A 78 4.12 -0.40 -10.49
C ILE A 78 5.49 -0.06 -11.07
N ASP A 79 5.63 1.10 -11.72
CA ASP A 79 6.89 1.53 -12.34
C ASP A 79 7.95 1.90 -11.30
N ASN A 80 7.54 2.37 -10.12
CA ASN A 80 8.45 2.86 -9.08
C ASN A 80 8.52 1.94 -7.85
N PHE A 81 7.77 0.84 -7.80
CA PHE A 81 7.63 0.01 -6.60
C PHE A 81 8.99 -0.49 -6.08
N VAL A 82 9.74 -1.18 -6.94
CA VAL A 82 11.02 -1.79 -6.55
C VAL A 82 12.04 -0.70 -6.21
N THR A 83 12.08 0.39 -6.97
CA THR A 83 12.93 1.55 -6.65
C THR A 83 12.60 2.12 -5.27
N CYS A 84 11.32 2.22 -4.90
CA CYS A 84 10.93 2.62 -3.55
C CYS A 84 11.40 1.63 -2.49
N MET A 85 11.32 0.31 -2.72
CA MET A 85 11.81 -0.69 -1.76
C MET A 85 13.29 -0.49 -1.45
N PHE A 86 14.06 -0.31 -2.50
CA PHE A 86 15.47 -0.03 -2.48
C PHE A 86 15.80 1.29 -1.73
N LEU A 87 15.09 2.37 -2.04
CA LEU A 87 15.24 3.69 -1.40
C LEU A 87 14.91 3.61 0.10
N PHE A 88 13.80 2.98 0.47
CA PHE A 88 13.39 2.84 1.87
C PHE A 88 14.33 1.95 2.68
N ASN A 89 15.00 0.98 2.05
CA ASN A 89 16.02 0.16 2.71
C ASN A 89 17.43 0.76 2.65
N LYS A 90 17.64 1.91 1.98
CA LYS A 90 18.94 2.58 1.82
C LYS A 90 20.04 1.71 1.20
N VAL A 91 19.69 0.84 0.25
CA VAL A 91 20.68 0.02 -0.48
C VAL A 91 21.43 0.88 -1.51
N GLY A 92 22.73 0.68 -1.69
CA GLY A 92 23.57 1.56 -2.51
C GLY A 92 23.33 1.44 -4.03
N PHE A 93 23.38 2.59 -4.73
CA PHE A 93 23.02 2.80 -6.14
C PHE A 93 23.69 1.87 -7.18
N GLY A 94 24.87 1.30 -6.89
CA GLY A 94 25.55 0.36 -7.80
C GLY A 94 24.70 -0.87 -8.19
N ALA A 95 23.71 -1.23 -7.37
CA ALA A 95 22.78 -2.33 -7.62
C ALA A 95 21.62 -2.03 -8.61
N TYR A 96 21.52 -0.79 -9.11
CA TYR A 96 20.31 -0.23 -9.74
C TYR A 96 20.46 0.13 -11.21
N LYS A 97 21.69 0.18 -11.73
CA LYS A 97 21.99 0.70 -13.07
C LYS A 97 21.20 -0.01 -14.19
N ASP A 98 20.82 -1.26 -13.99
CA ASP A 98 20.04 -2.06 -14.93
C ASP A 98 18.52 -1.79 -14.87
N ILE A 99 18.05 -1.00 -13.89
CA ILE A 99 16.63 -0.73 -13.57
C ILE A 99 16.27 0.75 -13.86
N GLU A 100 17.26 1.62 -14.03
CA GLU A 100 17.07 3.06 -14.14
C GLU A 100 16.32 3.45 -15.41
N ARG A 101 15.03 3.76 -15.26
CA ARG A 101 14.22 4.46 -16.26
C ARG A 101 14.37 5.99 -16.20
N TYR A 102 15.07 6.48 -15.18
CA TYR A 102 15.21 7.90 -14.87
C TYR A 102 16.66 8.20 -14.50
N GLU A 103 17.17 9.34 -14.95
CA GLU A 103 18.41 9.90 -14.44
C GLU A 103 18.24 10.20 -12.96
N MET A 104 18.98 9.49 -12.11
CA MET A 104 18.98 9.67 -10.67
C MET A 104 20.29 10.33 -10.21
N PRO A 105 20.24 11.16 -9.15
CA PRO A 105 21.46 11.69 -8.53
C PRO A 105 22.37 10.53 -8.09
N GLU A 106 23.69 10.76 -8.07
CA GLU A 106 24.68 9.73 -7.68
C GLU A 106 24.39 9.08 -6.31
N ASN A 107 23.79 9.84 -5.38
CA ASN A 107 23.34 9.35 -4.09
C ASN A 107 21.88 9.76 -3.82
N PRO A 108 20.89 9.03 -4.35
CA PRO A 108 19.47 9.42 -4.23
C PRO A 108 18.97 9.30 -2.78
N ILE A 109 19.60 8.46 -1.97
CA ILE A 109 19.26 8.24 -0.56
C ILE A 109 19.49 9.51 0.27
N CYS A 110 20.55 10.27 -0.01
CA CYS A 110 20.82 11.53 0.69
C CYS A 110 19.70 12.57 0.55
N PHE A 111 18.85 12.41 -0.47
CA PHE A 111 17.74 13.31 -0.68
C PHE A 111 16.44 12.85 0.02
N LEU A 112 16.43 11.66 0.63
CA LEU A 112 15.34 11.17 1.47
C LEU A 112 15.53 11.69 2.90
N ASN A 113 14.77 12.71 3.28
CA ASN A 113 14.81 13.27 4.65
C ASN A 113 14.05 12.43 5.66
N HIS A 114 14.05 11.12 5.48
CA HIS A 114 13.37 10.17 6.34
C HIS A 114 14.20 8.90 6.44
N ASP A 115 14.11 8.22 7.58
CA ASP A 115 14.77 6.94 7.77
C ASP A 115 13.74 5.81 7.92
N PHE A 116 13.56 5.06 6.84
CA PHE A 116 12.82 3.80 6.84
C PHE A 116 13.72 2.57 6.88
N SER A 117 15.04 2.72 7.02
CA SER A 117 15.96 1.59 6.99
C SER A 117 15.91 0.77 8.29
N GLY A 118 16.43 -0.46 8.22
CA GLY A 118 16.54 -1.34 9.39
C GLY A 118 15.26 -2.09 9.74
N SER A 119 15.36 -3.02 10.68
CA SER A 119 14.26 -3.94 11.04
C SER A 119 13.11 -3.25 11.77
N LEU A 120 13.39 -2.22 12.58
CA LEU A 120 12.38 -1.51 13.37
C LEU A 120 11.34 -0.79 12.50
N LYS A 121 11.75 -0.36 11.30
CA LYS A 121 10.91 0.37 10.34
C LYS A 121 10.21 -0.53 9.34
N ARG A 122 10.38 -1.84 9.44
CA ARG A 122 9.75 -2.80 8.51
C ARG A 122 8.23 -2.70 8.52
N LYS A 123 7.60 -2.56 9.69
CA LYS A 123 6.14 -2.43 9.79
C LYS A 123 5.64 -1.19 9.04
N ASP A 124 6.37 -0.08 9.14
CA ASP A 124 6.03 1.16 8.43
C ASP A 124 6.19 0.98 6.93
N ARG A 125 7.32 0.43 6.47
CA ARG A 125 7.55 0.11 5.04
C ARG A 125 6.46 -0.80 4.47
N MET A 126 6.09 -1.86 5.19
CA MET A 126 5.04 -2.78 4.75
C MET A 126 3.66 -2.11 4.65
N GLN A 127 3.33 -1.10 5.46
CA GLN A 127 2.09 -0.33 5.30
C GLN A 127 2.09 0.44 3.97
N LEU A 128 3.23 1.04 3.61
CA LEU A 128 3.39 1.76 2.34
C LEU A 128 3.33 0.82 1.13
N TYR A 129 4.01 -0.33 1.20
CA TYR A 129 3.94 -1.34 0.13
C TYR A 129 2.53 -1.87 -0.06
N LYS A 130 1.82 -2.17 1.03
CA LYS A 130 0.43 -2.65 0.97
C LYS A 130 -0.51 -1.61 0.39
N PHE A 131 -0.31 -0.33 0.70
CA PHE A 131 -1.07 0.75 0.07
C PHE A 131 -0.95 0.69 -1.46
N MET A 132 0.27 0.60 -1.98
CA MET A 132 0.50 0.49 -3.42
C MET A 132 -0.07 -0.81 -4.02
N LEU A 133 0.13 -1.95 -3.34
CA LEU A 133 -0.33 -3.27 -3.81
C LEU A 133 -1.86 -3.35 -3.98
N LYS A 134 -2.63 -2.64 -3.14
CA LYS A 134 -4.09 -2.60 -3.24
C LYS A 134 -4.60 -2.02 -4.57
N LYS A 135 -3.75 -1.32 -5.32
CA LYS A 135 -4.07 -0.72 -6.61
C LYS A 135 -3.76 -1.64 -7.80
N PHE A 136 -3.22 -2.84 -7.55
CA PHE A 136 -2.78 -3.75 -8.60
C PHE A 136 -3.83 -4.80 -8.92
N ASP A 137 -4.04 -5.01 -10.22
CA ASP A 137 -4.66 -6.19 -10.83
C ASP A 137 -3.67 -7.38 -10.85
N ASP A 138 -4.12 -8.57 -11.26
CA ASP A 138 -3.28 -9.76 -11.29
C ASP A 138 -2.08 -9.64 -12.25
N GLN A 139 -2.25 -8.91 -13.36
CA GLN A 139 -1.16 -8.66 -14.29
C GLN A 139 -0.03 -7.84 -13.62
N LYS A 140 -0.36 -6.73 -12.95
CA LYS A 140 0.59 -5.89 -12.22
C LYS A 140 1.19 -6.62 -11.02
N ARG A 141 0.42 -7.44 -10.30
CA ARG A 141 0.94 -8.32 -9.22
C ARG A 141 1.98 -9.31 -9.76
N PHE A 142 1.69 -9.97 -10.88
CA PHE A 142 2.65 -10.88 -11.53
C PHE A 142 3.92 -10.14 -11.97
N MET A 143 3.76 -8.97 -12.60
CA MET A 143 4.86 -8.11 -13.01
C MET A 143 5.74 -7.71 -11.82
N LEU A 144 5.14 -7.33 -10.69
CA LEU A 144 5.87 -6.98 -9.48
C LEU A 144 6.68 -8.17 -8.95
N ILE A 145 6.07 -9.35 -8.81
CA ILE A 145 6.78 -10.55 -8.31
C ILE A 145 7.96 -10.90 -9.22
N ASN A 146 7.76 -10.77 -10.54
CA ASN A 146 8.82 -10.96 -11.53
C ASN A 146 9.94 -9.93 -11.40
N GLN A 147 9.60 -8.65 -11.20
CA GLN A 147 10.57 -7.59 -10.96
C GLN A 147 11.37 -7.88 -9.69
N ILE A 148 10.72 -8.09 -8.54
CA ILE A 148 11.38 -8.44 -7.27
C ILE A 148 12.34 -9.63 -7.45
N SER A 149 11.87 -10.67 -8.14
CA SER A 149 12.67 -11.87 -8.35
C SER A 149 13.92 -11.61 -9.20
N LYS A 150 13.82 -10.80 -10.26
CA LYS A 150 14.96 -10.48 -11.12
C LYS A 150 15.88 -9.44 -10.52
N THR A 151 15.34 -8.30 -10.11
CA THR A 151 16.11 -7.10 -9.77
C THR A 151 16.60 -7.09 -8.34
N ILE A 152 15.94 -7.80 -7.42
CA ILE A 152 16.41 -7.96 -6.05
C ILE A 152 17.10 -9.31 -5.93
N PHE A 153 16.38 -10.41 -6.15
CA PHE A 153 16.95 -11.73 -5.87
C PHE A 153 18.05 -12.13 -6.86
N GLY A 154 17.84 -11.93 -8.17
CA GLY A 154 18.86 -12.15 -9.19
C GLY A 154 20.13 -11.34 -8.91
N ASN A 155 20.00 -10.03 -8.68
CA ASN A 155 21.14 -9.16 -8.38
C ASN A 155 21.88 -9.51 -7.07
N VAL A 156 21.20 -10.07 -6.06
CA VAL A 156 21.85 -10.62 -4.86
C VAL A 156 22.67 -11.87 -5.22
N VAL A 157 22.10 -12.78 -6.00
CA VAL A 157 22.77 -14.03 -6.41
C VAL A 157 23.99 -13.73 -7.30
N GLU A 158 23.88 -12.75 -8.19
CA GLU A 158 24.97 -12.26 -9.06
C GLU A 158 26.03 -11.46 -8.30
N GLY A 159 25.80 -11.14 -7.02
CA GLY A 159 26.74 -10.36 -6.20
C GLY A 159 26.74 -8.86 -6.47
N LYS A 160 25.81 -8.35 -7.29
CA LYS A 160 25.60 -6.91 -7.53
C LYS A 160 25.04 -6.21 -6.29
N ILE A 161 24.20 -6.89 -5.51
CA ILE A 161 23.76 -6.45 -4.19
C ILE A 161 24.60 -7.17 -3.13
N PRO A 162 25.31 -6.45 -2.24
CA PRO A 162 26.18 -7.05 -1.25
C PRO A 162 25.36 -7.72 -0.14
N PHE A 163 25.09 -9.03 -0.30
CA PHE A 163 24.24 -9.83 0.60
C PHE A 163 24.57 -9.68 2.10
N GLU A 164 25.84 -9.44 2.46
CA GLU A 164 26.25 -9.41 3.85
C GLU A 164 25.79 -8.15 4.59
N THR A 165 25.43 -7.08 3.89
CA THR A 165 25.04 -5.81 4.53
C THR A 165 23.66 -5.90 5.20
N PRO A 166 23.43 -5.18 6.30
CA PRO A 166 22.11 -5.11 6.94
C PRO A 166 21.02 -4.63 5.99
N GLU A 167 21.31 -3.64 5.16
CA GLU A 167 20.38 -3.02 4.21
C GLU A 167 19.91 -4.02 3.16
N ALA A 168 20.85 -4.80 2.59
CA ALA A 168 20.54 -5.86 1.63
C ALA A 168 19.66 -6.94 2.27
N LYS A 169 19.97 -7.36 3.50
CA LYS A 169 19.18 -8.36 4.23
C LYS A 169 17.76 -7.85 4.52
N GLN A 170 17.58 -6.57 4.84
CA GLN A 170 16.25 -5.98 5.01
C GLN A 170 15.48 -5.92 3.69
N LEU A 171 16.13 -5.52 2.59
CA LEU A 171 15.51 -5.48 1.26
C LEU A 171 15.02 -6.87 0.82
N ILE A 172 15.83 -7.91 1.03
CA ILE A 172 15.46 -9.30 0.72
C ILE A 172 14.25 -9.74 1.56
N LEU A 173 14.27 -9.43 2.86
CA LEU A 173 13.16 -9.75 3.77
C LEU A 173 11.87 -9.02 3.39
N ASP A 174 11.96 -7.75 2.99
CA ASP A 174 10.83 -7.00 2.46
C ASP A 174 10.28 -7.69 1.19
N GLY A 175 11.15 -8.10 0.27
CA GLY A 175 10.77 -8.86 -0.93
C GLY A 175 10.01 -10.16 -0.61
N PHE A 176 10.48 -10.95 0.36
CA PHE A 176 9.76 -12.13 0.82
C PHE A 176 8.40 -11.78 1.41
N GLN A 177 8.34 -10.77 2.29
CA GLN A 177 7.10 -10.37 2.92
C GLN A 177 6.08 -9.81 1.93
N ILE A 178 6.51 -9.08 0.90
CA ILE A 178 5.64 -8.59 -0.17
C ILE A 178 5.02 -9.76 -0.92
N ILE A 179 5.82 -10.76 -1.32
CA ILE A 179 5.28 -11.96 -2.00
C ILE A 179 4.32 -12.75 -1.09
N GLU A 180 4.58 -12.78 0.21
CA GLU A 180 3.70 -13.43 1.19
C GLU A 180 2.40 -12.66 1.46
N CYS A 181 2.35 -11.36 1.16
CA CYS A 181 1.21 -10.51 1.48
C CYS A 181 -0.04 -10.91 0.70
N PRO A 182 -1.23 -10.93 1.34
CA PRO A 182 -2.50 -11.17 0.66
C PRO A 182 -2.72 -10.25 -0.54
N GLU A 183 -2.32 -8.98 -0.44
CA GLU A 183 -2.49 -7.97 -1.49
C GLU A 183 -1.65 -8.25 -2.75
N ALA A 184 -0.59 -9.06 -2.65
CA ALA A 184 0.24 -9.48 -3.78
C ALA A 184 -0.18 -10.85 -4.36
N ARG A 185 -1.12 -11.55 -3.73
CA ARG A 185 -1.58 -12.86 -4.20
C ARG A 185 -2.40 -12.68 -5.47
N LEU A 186 -2.10 -13.50 -6.48
CA LEU A 186 -2.93 -13.57 -7.67
C LEU A 186 -4.27 -14.19 -7.29
N THR A 187 -5.37 -13.48 -7.55
CA THR A 187 -6.72 -14.04 -7.33
C THR A 187 -7.03 -15.09 -8.38
N LEU A 188 -6.47 -14.93 -9.59
CA LEU A 188 -6.69 -15.77 -10.77
C LEU A 188 -8.18 -15.83 -11.17
N GLU A 189 -8.90 -14.75 -10.85
CA GLU A 189 -10.35 -14.61 -10.98
C GLU A 189 -10.76 -13.60 -12.08
N GLU A 190 -9.82 -12.81 -12.60
CA GLU A 190 -10.04 -11.69 -13.54
C GLU A 190 -10.48 -12.10 -14.97
N GLY A 191 -11.08 -13.28 -15.14
CA GLY A 191 -11.70 -13.67 -16.41
C GLY A 191 -13.13 -13.14 -16.61
N GLN A 192 -13.61 -12.22 -15.78
CA GLN A 192 -15.02 -11.77 -15.77
C GLN A 192 -15.23 -10.25 -15.87
N GLN A 193 -14.22 -9.41 -15.63
CA GLN A 193 -14.44 -7.96 -15.56
C GLN A 193 -14.69 -7.31 -16.93
N ASP A 194 -14.16 -7.86 -18.03
CA ASP A 194 -14.45 -7.35 -19.38
C ASP A 194 -15.84 -7.77 -19.91
N ALA A 195 -16.60 -8.57 -19.15
CA ALA A 195 -17.93 -9.02 -19.53
C ALA A 195 -19.06 -8.34 -18.73
N GLU A 196 -18.73 -7.59 -17.67
CA GLU A 196 -19.72 -6.92 -16.80
C GLU A 196 -20.06 -5.49 -17.25
N GLU A 197 -19.36 -4.92 -18.23
CA GLU A 197 -19.75 -3.66 -18.87
C GLU A 197 -20.90 -3.81 -19.90
N ASP A 198 -21.28 -5.04 -20.25
CA ASP A 198 -22.48 -5.32 -21.04
C ASP A 198 -23.58 -5.87 -20.12
N ALA A 199 -24.55 -5.00 -19.77
CA ALA A 199 -25.66 -5.30 -18.88
C ALA A 199 -26.65 -6.39 -19.39
N ASP A 200 -26.32 -7.07 -20.49
CA ASP A 200 -27.09 -8.14 -21.15
C ASP A 200 -26.33 -9.48 -21.26
N ALA A 201 -25.15 -9.63 -20.64
CA ALA A 201 -24.40 -10.89 -20.71
C ALA A 201 -25.03 -11.99 -19.82
N GLU A 202 -25.67 -12.99 -20.43
CA GLU A 202 -26.04 -14.25 -19.77
C GLU A 202 -24.84 -14.82 -19.01
N VAL A 203 -25.01 -15.04 -17.70
CA VAL A 203 -23.98 -15.69 -16.86
C VAL A 203 -23.65 -17.05 -17.46
N ALA A 204 -22.44 -17.20 -18.01
CA ALA A 204 -21.99 -18.45 -18.62
C ALA A 204 -22.12 -19.62 -17.62
N PRO A 205 -22.50 -20.83 -18.06
CA PRO A 205 -22.69 -21.96 -17.17
C PRO A 205 -21.41 -22.32 -16.40
N GLU A 206 -21.56 -22.85 -15.18
CA GLU A 206 -20.48 -23.06 -14.19
C GLU A 206 -19.32 -23.94 -14.72
N ASN A 207 -19.64 -24.90 -15.61
CA ASN A 207 -18.66 -25.73 -16.30
C ASN A 207 -17.73 -24.93 -17.24
N VAL A 208 -18.24 -23.88 -17.90
CA VAL A 208 -17.45 -23.00 -18.77
C VAL A 208 -16.58 -22.08 -17.93
N GLN A 209 -17.12 -21.51 -16.85
CA GLN A 209 -16.35 -20.66 -15.94
C GLN A 209 -15.21 -21.41 -15.26
N SER A 210 -15.45 -22.64 -14.79
CA SER A 210 -14.41 -23.47 -14.18
C SER A 210 -13.27 -23.81 -15.15
N LEU A 211 -13.60 -24.10 -16.42
CA LEU A 211 -12.60 -24.36 -17.47
C LEU A 211 -11.78 -23.12 -17.81
N ALA A 212 -12.41 -21.95 -17.90
CA ALA A 212 -11.73 -20.67 -18.11
C ALA A 212 -10.75 -20.38 -16.98
N ARG A 213 -11.19 -20.51 -15.70
CA ARG A 213 -10.32 -20.33 -14.52
C ARG A 213 -9.14 -21.30 -14.50
N ALA A 214 -9.37 -22.57 -14.85
CA ALA A 214 -8.30 -23.56 -14.93
C ALA A 214 -7.26 -23.18 -16.00
N THR A 215 -7.72 -22.65 -17.14
CA THR A 215 -6.87 -22.18 -18.24
C THR A 215 -6.05 -20.96 -17.82
N ILE A 216 -6.67 -19.94 -17.24
CA ILE A 216 -5.99 -18.74 -16.70
C ILE A 216 -4.92 -19.17 -15.69
N ARG A 217 -5.27 -20.02 -14.73
CA ARG A 217 -4.32 -20.53 -13.74
C ARG A 217 -3.14 -21.26 -14.39
N ALA A 218 -3.39 -22.11 -15.39
CA ALA A 218 -2.33 -22.81 -16.11
C ALA A 218 -1.41 -21.84 -16.88
N THR A 219 -1.96 -20.80 -17.51
CA THR A 219 -1.21 -19.76 -18.20
C THR A 219 -0.29 -19.00 -17.24
N PHE A 220 -0.82 -18.54 -16.11
CA PHE A 220 -0.01 -17.87 -15.08
C PHE A 220 1.04 -18.81 -14.48
N CYS A 221 0.71 -20.08 -14.24
CA CYS A 221 1.69 -21.05 -13.75
C CYS A 221 2.83 -21.26 -14.76
N SER A 222 2.51 -21.39 -16.05
CA SER A 222 3.51 -21.50 -17.11
C SER A 222 4.43 -20.27 -17.16
N ALA A 223 3.84 -19.08 -17.09
CA ALA A 223 4.59 -17.83 -17.01
C ALA A 223 5.48 -17.76 -15.76
N PHE A 224 4.98 -18.21 -14.60
CA PHE A 224 5.77 -18.31 -13.36
C PHE A 224 6.98 -19.22 -13.54
N VAL A 225 6.80 -20.41 -14.10
CA VAL A 225 7.88 -21.38 -14.35
C VAL A 225 8.94 -20.78 -15.27
N HIS A 226 8.53 -20.06 -16.31
CA HIS A 226 9.46 -19.51 -17.28
C HIS A 226 10.20 -18.28 -16.75
N TYR A 227 9.51 -17.34 -16.11
CA TYR A 227 10.06 -16.01 -15.81
C TYR A 227 10.54 -15.83 -14.36
N ILE A 228 9.88 -16.49 -13.39
CA ILE A 228 10.06 -16.21 -11.96
C ILE A 228 10.81 -17.34 -11.25
N MET A 229 10.42 -18.59 -11.51
CA MET A 229 11.00 -19.76 -10.85
C MET A 229 12.52 -19.89 -10.99
N PRO A 230 13.17 -19.58 -12.14
CA PRO A 230 14.63 -19.68 -12.25
C PRO A 230 15.35 -18.80 -11.21
N GLN A 231 14.86 -17.58 -11.00
CA GLN A 231 15.42 -16.64 -10.03
C GLN A 231 15.19 -17.09 -8.59
N LEU A 232 13.98 -17.59 -8.28
CA LEU A 232 13.67 -18.15 -6.96
C LEU A 232 14.55 -19.37 -6.65
N MET A 233 14.74 -20.28 -7.61
CA MET A 233 15.58 -21.47 -7.40
C MET A 233 17.07 -21.11 -7.30
N ALA A 234 17.54 -20.07 -8.00
CA ALA A 234 18.89 -19.54 -7.83
C ALA A 234 19.09 -18.97 -6.42
N MET A 235 18.15 -18.14 -5.95
CA MET A 235 18.15 -17.62 -4.58
C MET A 235 18.10 -18.74 -3.53
N ALA A 236 17.29 -19.78 -3.74
CA ALA A 236 17.21 -20.93 -2.85
C ALA A 236 18.60 -21.58 -2.62
N ARG A 237 19.30 -21.86 -3.74
CA ARG A 237 20.64 -22.46 -3.72
C ARG A 237 21.65 -21.50 -3.08
N PHE A 238 21.59 -20.22 -3.41
CA PHE A 238 22.46 -19.20 -2.85
C PHE A 238 22.34 -19.11 -1.32
N LEU A 239 21.12 -19.04 -0.79
CA LEU A 239 20.89 -18.99 0.65
C LEU A 239 21.36 -20.26 1.36
N ALA A 240 21.19 -21.42 0.73
CA ALA A 240 21.69 -22.70 1.24
C ALA A 240 23.22 -22.74 1.28
N GLN A 241 23.89 -22.32 0.20
CA GLN A 241 25.36 -22.24 0.12
C GLN A 241 25.92 -21.28 1.18
N LYS A 242 25.27 -20.13 1.38
CA LYS A 242 25.61 -19.16 2.43
C LYS A 242 25.26 -19.63 3.85
N LYS A 243 24.58 -20.78 4.01
CA LYS A 243 24.03 -21.27 5.29
C LYS A 243 23.23 -20.17 6.00
N SER A 244 22.52 -19.36 5.21
CA SER A 244 21.83 -18.17 5.70
C SER A 244 20.62 -18.56 6.56
N PRO A 245 20.34 -17.84 7.67
CA PRO A 245 19.10 -18.02 8.42
C PRO A 245 17.86 -17.68 7.59
N LEU A 246 17.99 -16.82 6.57
CA LEU A 246 16.90 -16.38 5.68
C LEU A 246 16.27 -17.50 4.85
N GLN A 247 16.85 -18.70 4.84
CA GLN A 247 16.28 -19.87 4.18
C GLN A 247 14.87 -20.20 4.70
N LYS A 248 14.61 -19.97 5.99
CA LYS A 248 13.30 -20.26 6.57
C LYS A 248 12.24 -19.32 6.02
N GLU A 249 12.52 -18.02 6.01
CA GLU A 249 11.66 -16.98 5.45
C GLU A 249 11.48 -17.19 3.94
N PHE A 250 12.54 -17.55 3.22
CA PHE A 250 12.43 -17.84 1.79
C PHE A 250 11.54 -19.05 1.48
N ARG A 251 11.63 -20.13 2.28
CA ARG A 251 10.72 -21.27 2.15
C ARG A 251 9.28 -20.89 2.44
N ASN A 252 9.04 -19.98 3.38
CA ASN A 252 7.70 -19.48 3.65
C ASN A 252 7.13 -18.74 2.44
N CYS A 253 7.94 -17.92 1.80
CA CYS A 253 7.62 -17.22 0.56
C CYS A 253 7.28 -18.21 -0.56
N LEU A 254 8.13 -19.23 -0.78
CA LEU A 254 7.86 -20.28 -1.77
C LEU A 254 6.57 -21.06 -1.49
N ALA A 255 6.29 -21.35 -0.21
CA ALA A 255 5.06 -22.03 0.17
C ALA A 255 3.82 -21.18 -0.17
N VAL A 256 3.85 -19.86 0.02
CA VAL A 256 2.73 -18.98 -0.38
C VAL A 256 2.51 -19.00 -1.89
N ILE A 257 3.58 -18.97 -2.70
CA ILE A 257 3.44 -19.12 -4.16
C ILE A 257 2.82 -20.47 -4.50
N ALA A 258 3.30 -21.54 -3.88
CA ALA A 258 2.82 -22.91 -4.10
C ALA A 258 1.35 -23.11 -3.67
N GLU A 259 0.85 -22.36 -2.68
CA GLU A 259 -0.56 -22.37 -2.26
C GLU A 259 -1.50 -21.95 -3.39
N ALA A 260 -1.06 -21.09 -4.33
CA ALA A 260 -1.86 -20.67 -5.48
C ALA A 260 -2.00 -21.74 -6.58
N TYR A 261 -1.15 -22.78 -6.56
CA TYR A 261 -1.06 -23.80 -7.60
C TYR A 261 -0.97 -25.23 -7.02
N PRO A 262 -1.91 -25.67 -6.17
CA PRO A 262 -1.80 -26.94 -5.44
C PRO A 262 -1.74 -28.17 -6.36
N ASP A 263 -2.42 -28.14 -7.50
CA ASP A 263 -2.46 -29.26 -8.46
C ASP A 263 -1.27 -29.23 -9.44
N GLN A 264 -0.56 -28.10 -9.52
CA GLN A 264 0.51 -27.86 -10.49
C GLN A 264 1.89 -27.76 -9.83
N LEU A 265 2.03 -28.22 -8.58
CA LEU A 265 3.34 -28.28 -7.89
C LEU A 265 4.40 -29.07 -8.66
N HIS A 266 3.97 -30.11 -9.38
CA HIS A 266 4.85 -30.91 -10.22
C HIS A 266 5.38 -30.14 -11.44
N VAL A 267 4.64 -29.14 -11.92
CA VAL A 267 5.05 -28.23 -12.99
C VAL A 267 5.96 -27.14 -12.43
N LEU A 268 5.56 -26.51 -11.32
CA LEU A 268 6.33 -25.46 -10.65
C LEU A 268 7.74 -25.92 -10.26
N PHE A 269 7.85 -27.11 -9.68
CA PHE A 269 9.12 -27.64 -9.15
C PHE A 269 9.67 -28.80 -10.00
N ARG A 270 9.39 -28.80 -11.32
CA ARG A 270 9.81 -29.86 -12.23
C ARG A 270 11.29 -30.20 -12.11
N ASP A 271 12.14 -29.18 -11.99
CA ASP A 271 13.59 -29.31 -11.97
C ASP A 271 14.16 -29.48 -10.55
N SER A 272 13.31 -29.60 -9.53
CA SER A 272 13.76 -29.87 -8.17
C SER A 272 12.76 -30.68 -7.36
N VAL A 273 12.95 -32.01 -7.41
CA VAL A 273 12.21 -32.97 -6.59
C VAL A 273 12.37 -32.68 -5.10
N GLN A 274 13.58 -32.30 -4.65
CA GLN A 274 13.84 -31.98 -3.26
C GLN A 274 13.01 -30.78 -2.78
N PHE A 275 13.02 -29.66 -3.52
CA PHE A 275 12.22 -28.48 -3.16
C PHE A 275 10.73 -28.80 -3.20
N LYS A 276 10.27 -29.58 -4.19
CA LYS A 276 8.88 -30.02 -4.26
C LYS A 276 8.46 -30.75 -2.98
N THR A 277 9.22 -31.75 -2.54
CA THR A 277 8.90 -32.54 -1.34
C THR A 277 8.93 -31.70 -0.07
N GLU A 278 9.90 -30.79 0.06
CA GLU A 278 9.99 -29.88 1.19
C GLU A 278 8.78 -28.93 1.26
N ILE A 279 8.41 -28.33 0.13
CA ILE A 279 7.25 -27.43 0.05
C ILE A 279 5.94 -28.19 0.26
N GLU A 280 5.77 -29.40 -0.28
CA GLU A 280 4.59 -30.23 0.02
C GLU A 280 4.45 -30.54 1.51
N ALA A 281 5.56 -30.85 2.19
CA ALA A 281 5.56 -31.08 3.62
C ALA A 281 5.19 -29.82 4.40
N GLU A 282 5.73 -28.66 4.01
CA GLU A 282 5.43 -27.37 4.63
C GLU A 282 3.96 -26.96 4.41
N LEU A 283 3.41 -27.13 3.20
CA LEU A 283 1.99 -26.90 2.92
C LEU A 283 1.08 -27.80 3.77
N ARG A 284 1.44 -29.09 3.92
CA ARG A 284 0.70 -30.01 4.79
C ARG A 284 0.75 -29.57 6.25
N ARG A 285 1.90 -29.08 6.72
CA ARG A 285 2.06 -28.54 8.07
C ARG A 285 1.18 -27.31 8.28
N ARG A 286 1.25 -26.32 7.37
CA ARG A 286 0.42 -25.11 7.40
C ARG A 286 -1.07 -25.42 7.41
N LYS A 287 -1.54 -26.34 6.56
CA LYS A 287 -2.95 -26.78 6.55
C LYS A 287 -3.37 -27.42 7.88
N LYS A 288 -2.50 -28.24 8.49
CA LYS A 288 -2.76 -28.84 9.82
C LYS A 288 -2.84 -27.77 10.91
N ASP A 289 -1.92 -26.82 10.92
CA ASP A 289 -1.87 -25.75 11.91
C ASP A 289 -3.06 -24.79 11.77
N ALA A 290 -3.44 -24.44 10.54
CA ALA A 290 -4.64 -23.66 10.25
C ALA A 290 -5.92 -24.38 10.71
N ARG A 291 -6.03 -25.70 10.48
CA ARG A 291 -7.16 -26.51 10.96
C ARG A 291 -7.24 -26.52 12.49
N LYS A 292 -6.11 -26.71 13.18
CA LYS A 292 -6.04 -26.67 14.65
C LYS A 292 -6.45 -25.31 15.20
N SER A 293 -5.93 -24.21 14.63
CA SER A 293 -6.30 -22.86 15.04
C SER A 293 -7.78 -22.57 14.82
N ARG A 294 -8.35 -23.01 13.69
CA ARG A 294 -9.78 -22.85 13.41
C ARG A 294 -10.65 -23.65 14.37
N MET A 295 -10.24 -24.87 14.73
CA MET A 295 -10.93 -25.68 15.73
C MET A 295 -10.88 -25.03 17.13
N ALA A 296 -9.73 -24.49 17.53
CA ALA A 296 -9.60 -23.77 18.80
C ALA A 296 -10.53 -22.54 18.84
N LYS A 297 -10.50 -21.69 17.82
CA LYS A 297 -11.40 -20.52 17.73
C LYS A 297 -12.88 -20.89 17.74
N ASN A 298 -13.25 -21.97 17.05
CA ASN A 298 -14.64 -22.42 17.01
C ASN A 298 -15.08 -22.93 18.39
N ARG A 299 -14.22 -23.69 19.08
CA ARG A 299 -14.46 -24.08 20.48
C ARG A 299 -14.61 -22.87 21.40
N ASP A 300 -13.70 -21.90 21.33
CA ASP A 300 -13.78 -20.68 22.14
C ASP A 300 -15.08 -19.90 21.86
N LEU A 301 -15.55 -19.88 20.61
CA LEU A 301 -16.82 -19.25 20.23
C LEU A 301 -18.02 -20.00 20.82
N VAL A 302 -18.04 -21.33 20.76
CA VAL A 302 -19.09 -22.16 21.38
C VAL A 302 -19.12 -21.95 22.90
N ASP A 303 -17.95 -22.03 23.55
CA ASP A 303 -17.82 -21.81 25.00
C ASP A 303 -18.25 -20.39 25.43
N ASN A 304 -18.08 -19.39 24.55
CA ASN A 304 -18.56 -18.02 24.79
C ASN A 304 -20.09 -17.89 24.61
N ILE A 305 -20.67 -18.57 23.62
CA ILE A 305 -22.12 -18.59 23.37
C ILE A 305 -22.84 -19.30 24.52
N GLU A 306 -22.33 -20.44 25.00
CA GLU A 306 -22.91 -21.16 26.13
C GLU A 306 -22.89 -20.30 27.41
N ARG A 307 -21.76 -19.66 27.73
CA ARG A 307 -21.68 -18.73 28.87
C ARG A 307 -22.61 -17.53 28.74
N ALA A 308 -22.80 -16.99 27.54
CA ALA A 308 -23.73 -15.89 27.30
C ALA A 308 -25.20 -16.34 27.47
N ALA A 309 -25.54 -17.55 27.04
CA ALA A 309 -26.87 -18.14 27.22
C ALA A 309 -27.17 -18.42 28.69
N GLU A 310 -26.20 -18.94 29.46
CA GLU A 310 -26.34 -19.16 30.90
C GLU A 310 -26.52 -17.85 31.67
N ALA A 311 -25.74 -16.81 31.33
CA ALA A 311 -25.88 -15.49 31.94
C ALA A 311 -27.23 -14.83 31.60
N GLN A 312 -27.76 -15.06 30.39
CA GLN A 312 -29.08 -14.57 30.02
C GLN A 312 -30.18 -15.33 30.76
N ALA A 313 -30.09 -16.66 30.86
CA ALA A 313 -31.04 -17.48 31.62
C ALA A 313 -31.08 -17.11 33.12
N GLN A 314 -29.93 -16.76 33.71
CA GLN A 314 -29.86 -16.24 35.08
C GLN A 314 -30.55 -14.89 35.24
N ARG A 315 -30.35 -13.95 34.30
CA ARG A 315 -31.06 -12.66 34.31
C ARG A 315 -32.56 -12.82 34.13
N ASP A 316 -32.97 -13.75 33.27
CA ASP A 316 -34.39 -14.02 33.02
C ASP A 316 -35.03 -14.65 34.27
N ALA A 317 -34.32 -15.54 34.99
CA ALA A 317 -34.77 -16.09 36.27
C ALA A 317 -34.88 -15.03 37.39
N GLU A 318 -33.89 -14.12 37.50
CA GLU A 318 -33.91 -13.02 38.48
C GLU A 318 -35.04 -12.00 38.22
N ASN A 319 -35.48 -11.85 36.97
CA ASN A 319 -36.62 -10.98 36.63
C ASN A 319 -37.97 -11.64 36.94
N VAL A 320 -38.09 -12.96 36.78
CA VAL A 320 -39.31 -13.71 37.13
C VAL A 320 -39.57 -13.69 38.65
N ASP A 321 -38.51 -13.72 39.48
CA ASP A 321 -38.65 -13.61 40.93
C ASP A 321 -39.07 -12.22 41.42
N LYS A 322 -38.87 -11.16 40.60
CA LYS A 322 -39.33 -9.80 40.93
C LYS A 322 -40.79 -9.54 40.55
N GLU A 323 -41.35 -10.27 39.59
CA GLU A 323 -42.78 -10.17 39.23
C GLU A 323 -43.71 -10.91 40.22
N ASN A 324 -43.18 -11.77 41.09
CA ASN A 324 -43.95 -12.55 42.08
C ASN A 324 -43.97 -11.96 43.50
N MET A 325 -43.56 -10.70 43.70
CA MET A 325 -43.65 -10.06 45.02
C MET A 325 -45.09 -9.55 45.27
N PRO A 326 -45.75 -9.89 46.40
CA PRO A 326 -47.08 -9.39 46.69
C PRO A 326 -47.03 -7.87 46.90
N PRO A 327 -48.09 -7.12 46.53
CA PRO A 327 -48.11 -5.68 46.68
C PRO A 327 -47.93 -5.30 48.16
N PRO A 328 -47.15 -4.27 48.48
CA PRO A 328 -46.94 -3.88 49.86
C PRO A 328 -48.27 -3.42 50.49
N SER A 329 -48.53 -3.95 51.68
CA SER A 329 -49.69 -3.62 52.52
C SER A 329 -49.76 -2.13 52.80
N ILE A 330 -50.91 -1.53 52.50
CA ILE A 330 -51.25 -0.16 52.84
C ILE A 330 -51.59 -0.12 54.35
N GLU A 331 -50.75 0.53 55.16
CA GLU A 331 -51.17 1.04 56.47
C GLU A 331 -51.58 2.51 56.33
N GLU A 332 -52.88 2.75 56.52
CA GLU A 332 -53.46 4.09 56.64
C GLU A 332 -53.17 4.67 58.04
N HIS A 333 -52.44 5.79 58.09
CA HIS A 333 -52.92 7.07 58.64
C HIS A 333 -51.76 8.02 59.00
N GLN A 334 -51.64 9.14 58.27
CA GLN A 334 -51.94 10.46 58.84
C GLN A 334 -52.04 11.50 57.72
N THR A 335 -53.21 12.14 57.67
CA THR A 335 -53.58 13.22 56.77
C THR A 335 -52.86 14.51 57.16
N VAL A 336 -51.95 14.98 56.30
CA VAL A 336 -51.54 16.39 56.27
C VAL A 336 -52.00 16.97 54.94
N LYS A 337 -52.97 17.88 55.01
CA LYS A 337 -53.44 18.67 53.87
C LYS A 337 -52.34 19.62 53.42
N ILE A 338 -51.93 19.52 52.15
CA ILE A 338 -51.31 20.63 51.41
C ILE A 338 -51.94 20.66 50.01
N GLU A 339 -52.40 21.84 49.61
CA GLU A 339 -53.12 22.16 48.37
C GLU A 339 -52.25 22.08 47.10
N PRO A 340 -52.86 22.00 45.90
CA PRO A 340 -52.22 21.46 44.70
C PRO A 340 -51.45 22.53 43.94
N ASN A 341 -50.28 22.17 43.40
CA ASN A 341 -49.73 22.90 42.27
C ASN A 341 -49.36 21.95 41.13
N THR A 342 -49.90 22.27 39.97
CA THR A 342 -49.94 21.47 38.75
C THR A 342 -48.61 21.57 38.02
N THR A 343 -48.04 20.44 37.59
CA THR A 343 -46.99 20.44 36.57
C THR A 343 -47.27 19.34 35.56
N GLN A 344 -47.62 19.78 34.36
CA GLN A 344 -47.93 18.99 33.19
C GLN A 344 -46.64 18.46 32.53
N LEU A 345 -46.77 17.28 31.93
CA LEU A 345 -45.83 16.67 31.00
C LEU A 345 -45.41 17.65 29.89
N VAL A 346 -44.11 17.71 29.59
CA VAL A 346 -43.60 18.27 28.33
C VAL A 346 -42.94 17.13 27.54
N LYS A 347 -43.52 16.83 26.38
CA LYS A 347 -42.93 16.01 25.30
C LYS A 347 -41.74 16.78 24.68
N PRO A 348 -40.68 16.10 24.18
CA PRO A 348 -39.74 16.76 23.28
C PRO A 348 -40.33 16.76 21.85
N GLU A 349 -40.43 17.95 21.26
CA GLU A 349 -40.67 18.17 19.83
C GLU A 349 -39.35 18.51 19.10
N PRO A 350 -39.30 18.30 17.77
CA PRO A 350 -38.08 18.18 16.98
C PRO A 350 -37.49 19.54 16.64
N MET A 351 -36.17 19.62 16.51
CA MET A 351 -35.49 20.84 16.07
C MET A 351 -35.42 20.87 14.55
N GLU A 352 -36.25 21.73 13.96
CA GLU A 352 -36.22 22.11 12.55
C GLU A 352 -35.02 23.00 12.22
N VAL A 353 -34.67 22.91 10.94
CA VAL A 353 -33.67 23.64 10.17
C VAL A 353 -34.07 25.11 10.04
N GLU A 354 -33.11 26.03 10.17
CA GLU A 354 -33.22 27.34 9.50
C GLU A 354 -31.85 27.87 9.05
N HIS A 355 -31.92 28.55 7.91
CA HIS A 355 -30.92 28.73 6.88
C HIS A 355 -30.18 30.08 7.00
N GLN A 356 -28.99 30.14 6.42
CA GLN A 356 -28.50 31.27 5.60
C GLN A 356 -28.45 32.69 6.22
N GLU A 357 -27.27 33.15 6.64
CA GLU A 357 -26.80 34.55 6.47
C GLU A 357 -25.41 34.79 7.13
N VAL A 358 -24.33 34.18 6.62
CA VAL A 358 -22.95 34.69 6.80
C VAL A 358 -22.09 34.31 5.59
N ILE A 359 -22.56 34.62 4.39
CA ILE A 359 -21.78 34.58 3.15
C ILE A 359 -22.16 35.84 2.39
N ASP A 360 -21.57 36.96 2.80
CA ASP A 360 -21.32 38.16 1.98
C ASP A 360 -20.73 39.24 2.88
N ARG A 361 -19.39 39.37 2.82
CA ARG A 361 -18.55 40.51 3.22
C ARG A 361 -17.14 39.98 3.46
N THR A 362 -16.38 39.76 2.39
CA THR A 362 -14.95 40.13 2.24
C THR A 362 -14.49 39.69 0.84
N ILE A 363 -15.17 40.18 -0.19
CA ILE A 363 -14.61 40.38 -1.54
C ILE A 363 -15.11 41.75 -1.97
N ASP A 364 -14.40 42.80 -1.54
CA ASP A 364 -14.34 44.08 -2.25
C ASP A 364 -13.39 45.04 -1.52
N VAL A 365 -12.07 44.82 -1.64
CA VAL A 365 -11.06 45.89 -1.65
C VAL A 365 -9.84 45.35 -2.42
N SER A 366 -9.44 46.08 -3.47
CA SER A 366 -8.18 45.97 -4.23
C SER A 366 -8.13 45.01 -5.44
N MET A 367 -9.04 45.20 -6.40
CA MET A 367 -8.79 44.95 -7.83
C MET A 367 -8.49 46.25 -8.64
N GLU A 368 -8.17 47.36 -7.97
CA GLU A 368 -7.71 48.59 -8.62
C GLU A 368 -6.42 49.07 -7.94
N SER A 369 -5.27 48.54 -8.37
CA SER A 369 -3.95 49.19 -8.34
C SER A 369 -2.87 48.14 -8.55
N ILE A 370 -2.37 48.08 -9.78
CA ILE A 370 -0.99 47.84 -10.26
C ILE A 370 -1.15 47.25 -11.68
N GLY A 371 -1.85 48.01 -12.52
CA GLY A 371 -1.72 48.01 -13.96
C GLY A 371 -1.26 49.42 -14.29
N ASN A 372 0.07 49.61 -14.34
CA ASN A 372 0.81 50.66 -15.02
C ASN A 372 2.25 50.65 -14.48
N GLU A 373 3.22 50.80 -15.39
CA GLU A 373 4.69 50.70 -15.21
C GLU A 373 5.16 49.22 -15.18
N VAL A 374 5.79 48.64 -16.20
CA VAL A 374 6.84 49.16 -17.08
C VAL A 374 6.75 48.44 -18.43
N GLU A 375 6.23 49.14 -19.44
CA GLU A 375 6.40 48.82 -20.85
C GLU A 375 7.47 49.78 -21.38
N GLU A 376 8.75 49.54 -21.07
CA GLU A 376 9.85 50.32 -21.65
C GLU A 376 11.18 49.58 -21.48
N THR A 377 11.56 48.78 -22.48
CA THR A 377 12.88 48.86 -23.15
C THR A 377 13.04 47.70 -24.15
N LEU A 378 12.66 48.00 -25.39
CA LEU A 378 13.19 47.37 -26.59
C LEU A 378 14.69 47.69 -26.71
N VAL A 379 15.56 46.68 -26.68
CA VAL A 379 16.88 46.73 -27.33
C VAL A 379 17.23 45.32 -27.86
N ALA A 380 17.13 45.14 -29.19
CA ALA A 380 18.02 44.26 -29.96
C ALA A 380 19.32 45.06 -30.26
N PRO A 381 20.43 44.51 -30.82
CA PRO A 381 20.66 43.17 -31.39
C PRO A 381 22.03 42.54 -31.01
N GLN A 382 22.38 41.36 -31.52
CA GLN A 382 23.49 41.18 -32.49
C GLN A 382 23.84 39.70 -32.72
N GLU A 383 23.86 39.36 -34.00
CA GLU A 383 24.50 38.20 -34.62
C GLU A 383 26.01 38.19 -34.33
N VAL A 384 26.59 37.02 -34.09
CA VAL A 384 28.03 36.79 -34.30
C VAL A 384 28.22 35.48 -35.04
N ASP A 385 29.12 35.61 -36.00
CA ASP A 385 29.42 34.83 -37.18
C ASP A 385 29.99 33.42 -36.97
N HIS A 386 29.95 32.69 -38.09
CA HIS A 386 30.63 31.44 -38.40
C HIS A 386 32.18 31.54 -38.37
N ASP A 387 32.78 30.35 -38.34
CA ASP A 387 34.16 29.96 -38.71
C ASP A 387 35.28 30.00 -37.67
N SER A 388 35.76 28.78 -37.32
CA SER A 388 37.15 28.29 -37.43
C SER A 388 37.24 26.92 -36.76
N ILE A 389 37.11 25.80 -37.49
CA ILE A 389 38.21 24.94 -37.95
C ILE A 389 39.33 24.74 -36.91
N GLN A 390 39.44 23.51 -36.37
CA GLN A 390 40.70 22.76 -36.44
C GLN A 390 40.51 21.25 -36.19
N GLU A 391 41.10 20.49 -37.11
CA GLU A 391 41.10 19.04 -37.23
C GLU A 391 42.10 18.37 -36.28
N ASN A 392 41.75 17.14 -35.86
CA ASN A 392 42.60 15.93 -35.72
C ASN A 392 43.78 15.88 -34.73
N PRO A 393 44.35 14.68 -34.42
CA PRO A 393 44.02 13.33 -34.91
C PRO A 393 43.89 12.23 -33.83
N GLU A 394 43.39 11.09 -34.29
CA GLU A 394 43.61 9.74 -33.79
C GLU A 394 45.09 9.44 -33.48
N GLU A 395 45.37 8.54 -32.53
CA GLU A 395 46.32 7.40 -32.70
C GLU A 395 46.40 6.50 -31.43
N PRO A 396 47.01 5.29 -31.45
CA PRO A 396 46.24 4.04 -31.41
C PRO A 396 46.76 2.96 -30.41
N ILE A 397 46.12 1.77 -30.52
CA ILE A 397 46.46 0.40 -30.05
C ILE A 397 46.09 0.04 -28.61
#